data_AF-X6L6Y7-F1
#
_entry.id   AF-X6L6Y7-F1
#
_cell.length_a   1.000
_cell.length_b   1.000
_cell.length_c   1.000
_cell.angle_alpha   90.00
_cell.angle_beta   90.00
_cell.angle_gamma   90.00
#
_symmetry.space_group_name_H-M   'P 1'
#
loop_
_entity.id
_entity.type
_entity.pdbx_description
1 polymer ?
#
loop_
_entity_poly.entity_id
_entity_poly.type
_entity_poly.pdbx_seq_one_letter_code
_entity_poly.pdbx_strand_id
1 'polypeptide(L)'
;NLLLRAGKVVVPDQMKNEVLNYFHSHGLAQHPGAKRMALSLKERLYWPGMDKDVWQMVAIDIIDHLPETEDGYRYVMTMMDRFTRYVEEVPMKTQLAKEITLTFVNEWIFRHGMPETILSDNALQLRGKISSLIAEIL
;
A
#
# COMPACT_ATOMS: atom_id res chain seq x y z
N ASN A 1 -31.41 -10.24 -3.39
CA ASN A 1 -30.61 -11.00 -4.38
C ASN A 1 -29.23 -10.39 -4.49
N LEU A 2 -28.18 -11.16 -4.16
CA LEU A 2 -26.79 -10.72 -4.36
C LEU A 2 -26.45 -10.82 -5.85
N LEU A 3 -25.80 -9.78 -6.38
CA LEU A 3 -25.31 -9.79 -7.76
C LEU A 3 -23.89 -10.34 -7.77
N LEU A 4 -23.63 -11.32 -8.63
CA LEU A 4 -22.32 -11.95 -8.76
C LEU A 4 -21.71 -11.68 -10.14
N ARG A 5 -20.39 -11.48 -10.20
CA ARG A 5 -19.62 -11.40 -11.44
C ARG A 5 -18.37 -12.25 -11.32
N ALA A 6 -18.23 -13.23 -12.22
CA ALA A 6 -17.10 -14.19 -12.21
C ALA A 6 -16.87 -14.82 -10.81
N GLY A 7 -17.96 -15.18 -10.11
CA GLY A 7 -17.90 -15.77 -8.76
C GLY A 7 -17.70 -14.77 -7.61
N LYS A 8 -17.53 -13.48 -7.89
CA LYS A 8 -17.33 -12.42 -6.88
C LYS A 8 -18.60 -11.64 -6.60
N VAL A 9 -18.79 -11.22 -5.36
CA VAL A 9 -19.91 -10.35 -4.97
C VAL A 9 -19.69 -8.96 -5.54
N VAL A 10 -20.67 -8.46 -6.28
CA VAL A 10 -20.61 -7.10 -6.82
C VAL A 10 -21.03 -6.10 -5.75
N VAL A 11 -20.14 -5.16 -5.46
CA VAL A 11 -20.32 -4.12 -4.45
C VAL A 11 -20.82 -2.84 -5.13
N PRO A 12 -22.00 -2.32 -4.76
CA PRO A 12 -22.45 -0.99 -5.20
C PRO A 12 -21.51 0.11 -4.71
N ASP A 13 -21.38 1.19 -5.47
CA ASP A 13 -20.49 2.31 -5.13
C ASP A 13 -20.75 2.87 -3.73
N GLN A 14 -22.02 2.95 -3.32
CA GLN A 14 -22.44 3.45 -2.01
C GLN A 14 -21.96 2.57 -0.85
N MET A 15 -21.67 1.30 -1.11
CA MET A 15 -21.30 0.31 -0.09
C MET A 15 -19.80 0.06 -0.01
N LYS A 16 -18.98 0.61 -0.92
CA LYS A 16 -17.52 0.38 -0.94
C LYS A 16 -16.88 0.68 0.42
N ASN A 17 -17.18 1.86 0.98
CA ASN A 17 -16.64 2.29 2.28
C ASN A 17 -17.13 1.41 3.43
N GLU A 18 -18.40 0.99 3.41
CA GLU A 18 -18.97 0.13 4.44
C GLU A 18 -18.34 -1.27 4.40
N VAL A 19 -18.17 -1.83 3.20
CA VAL A 19 -17.51 -3.13 3.00
C VAL A 19 -16.06 -3.06 3.47
N LEU A 20 -15.31 -2.02 3.08
CA LEU A 20 -13.96 -1.80 3.59
C LEU A 20 -13.95 -1.71 5.11
N ASN A 21 -14.80 -0.86 5.70
CA ASN A 21 -14.89 -0.69 7.15
C ASN A 21 -15.27 -1.98 7.87
N TYR A 22 -16.14 -2.80 7.29
CA TYR A 22 -16.48 -4.11 7.84
C TYR A 22 -15.24 -5.00 7.93
N PHE A 23 -14.48 -5.09 6.84
CA PHE A 23 -13.21 -5.81 6.80
C PHE A 23 -12.16 -5.22 7.75
N HIS A 24 -12.16 -3.90 7.98
CA HIS A 24 -11.24 -3.22 8.91
C HIS A 24 -11.62 -3.31 10.40
N SER A 25 -12.90 -3.41 10.73
CA SER A 25 -13.42 -3.31 12.11
C SER A 25 -13.78 -4.64 12.75
N HIS A 26 -14.15 -5.66 11.95
CA HIS A 26 -14.62 -6.92 12.50
C HIS A 26 -13.49 -7.93 12.62
N GLY A 27 -13.09 -8.25 13.86
CA GLY A 27 -12.19 -9.37 14.18
C GLY A 27 -12.70 -10.76 13.74
N LEU A 28 -13.97 -10.88 13.33
CA LEU A 28 -14.55 -12.08 12.72
C LEU A 28 -14.14 -12.27 11.24
N ALA A 29 -13.64 -11.24 10.57
CA ALA A 29 -12.90 -11.36 9.32
C ALA A 29 -11.46 -11.83 9.62
N GLN A 30 -11.30 -12.94 10.35
CA GLN A 30 -10.05 -13.68 10.66
C GLN A 30 -8.72 -12.89 10.57
N HIS A 31 -8.46 -11.89 11.41
CA HIS A 31 -7.17 -11.12 11.53
C HIS A 31 -6.04 -11.50 10.55
N PRO A 32 -6.18 -11.23 9.25
CA PRO A 32 -5.19 -11.64 8.29
C PRO A 32 -4.50 -10.32 8.01
N GLY A 33 -3.41 -10.05 8.75
CA GLY A 33 -2.76 -8.72 8.81
C GLY A 33 -2.76 -8.02 7.47
N ALA A 34 -2.91 -6.68 7.45
CA ALA A 34 -3.23 -5.80 6.32
C ALA A 34 -2.98 -6.35 4.89
N LYS A 35 -1.82 -6.97 4.69
CA LYS A 35 -1.44 -7.78 3.53
C LYS A 35 -2.51 -8.75 3.01
N ARG A 36 -3.04 -9.63 3.84
CA ARG A 36 -4.04 -10.64 3.44
C ARG A 36 -5.43 -10.04 3.23
N MET A 37 -5.72 -8.88 3.82
CA MET A 37 -7.01 -8.21 3.69
C MET A 37 -7.27 -7.75 2.25
N ALA A 38 -6.30 -7.06 1.65
CA ALA A 38 -6.47 -6.53 0.29
C ALA A 38 -6.55 -7.64 -0.78
N LEU A 39 -5.79 -8.72 -0.60
CA LEU A 39 -5.91 -9.92 -1.43
C LEU A 39 -7.31 -10.55 -1.30
N SER A 40 -7.82 -10.66 -0.06
CA SER A 40 -9.16 -11.20 0.21
C SER A 40 -10.28 -10.34 -0.42
N LEU A 41 -10.12 -9.01 -0.45
CA LEU A 41 -11.07 -8.10 -1.10
C LEU A 41 -11.13 -8.40 -2.61
N LYS A 42 -9.98 -8.43 -3.30
CA LYS A 42 -9.94 -8.69 -4.74
C LYS A 42 -10.38 -10.12 -5.10
N GLU A 43 -10.22 -11.09 -4.20
CA GLU A 43 -10.69 -12.46 -4.43
C GLU A 43 -12.22 -12.60 -4.35
N ARG A 44 -12.86 -11.89 -3.40
CA ARG A 44 -14.27 -12.11 -3.05
C ARG A 44 -15.22 -11.07 -3.60
N LEU A 45 -14.71 -9.88 -3.90
CA LEU A 45 -15.51 -8.71 -4.28
C LEU A 45 -15.15 -8.23 -5.67
N TYR A 46 -16.09 -7.51 -6.28
CA TYR A 46 -15.90 -6.82 -7.55
C TYR A 46 -16.69 -5.52 -7.58
N TRP A 47 -16.14 -4.49 -8.21
CA TRP A 47 -16.92 -3.36 -8.71
C TRP A 47 -16.26 -2.78 -9.97
N PRO A 48 -17.02 -2.14 -10.87
CA PRO A 48 -16.44 -1.43 -11.99
C PRO A 48 -15.43 -0.38 -11.50
N GLY A 49 -14.19 -0.44 -12.00
CA GLY A 49 -13.13 0.48 -11.60
C GLY A 49 -12.33 0.07 -10.36
N MET A 50 -12.53 -1.13 -9.79
CA MET A 50 -11.77 -1.60 -8.61
C MET A 50 -10.25 -1.46 -8.76
N ASP A 51 -9.67 -1.78 -9.91
CA ASP A 51 -8.23 -1.64 -10.11
C ASP A 51 -7.77 -0.18 -10.20
N LYS A 52 -8.69 0.75 -10.48
CA LYS A 52 -8.47 2.20 -10.42
C LYS A 52 -8.73 2.80 -9.04
N ASP A 53 -9.38 2.06 -8.14
CA ASP A 53 -9.62 2.53 -6.77
C ASP A 53 -8.50 2.03 -5.84
N VAL A 54 -8.01 0.82 -6.09
CA VAL A 54 -7.01 0.12 -5.29
C VAL A 54 -5.60 0.45 -5.80
N TRP A 55 -4.64 0.67 -4.89
CA TRP A 55 -3.22 0.97 -5.18
C TRP A 55 -2.90 2.37 -5.72
N GLN A 56 -3.90 3.22 -5.95
CA GLN A 56 -3.67 4.53 -6.58
C GLN A 56 -3.13 5.60 -5.64
N MET A 57 -3.40 5.48 -4.35
CA MET A 57 -2.95 6.45 -3.36
C MET A 57 -2.17 5.73 -2.26
N VAL A 58 -0.86 5.98 -2.23
CA VAL A 58 0.05 5.34 -1.29
C VAL A 58 0.57 6.37 -0.32
N ALA A 59 0.39 6.13 0.97
CA ALA A 59 1.09 6.88 2.00
C ALA A 59 2.41 6.20 2.34
N ILE A 60 3.49 6.97 2.33
CA ILE A 60 4.84 6.51 2.63
C ILE A 60 5.35 7.26 3.86
N ASP A 61 5.84 6.50 4.83
CA ASP A 61 6.51 7.04 6.00
C ASP A 61 7.80 6.28 6.33
N ILE A 62 8.71 6.92 7.05
CA ILE A 62 9.98 6.33 7.47
C ILE A 62 10.09 6.43 8.99
N ILE A 63 10.17 5.27 9.65
CA ILE A 63 10.45 5.18 11.07
C ILE A 63 11.97 5.23 11.25
N ASP A 64 12.46 6.16 12.07
CA ASP A 64 13.90 6.49 12.14
C ASP A 64 14.54 6.53 13.53
N HIS A 65 13.75 6.28 14.57
CA HIS A 65 14.22 6.18 15.96
C HIS A 65 14.37 4.72 16.41
N LEU A 66 14.96 3.88 15.56
CA LEU A 66 15.16 2.45 15.84
C LEU A 66 16.61 2.16 16.26
N PRO A 67 16.82 1.16 17.14
CA PRO A 67 18.15 0.63 17.37
C PRO A 67 18.69 0.03 16.08
N GLU A 68 19.99 0.18 15.85
CA GLU A 68 20.65 -0.46 14.72
C GLU A 68 20.82 -1.96 14.99
N THR A 69 20.41 -2.78 14.03
CA THR A 69 20.65 -4.23 14.06
C THR A 69 22.12 -4.54 13.77
N GLU A 70 22.60 -5.75 14.07
CA GLU A 70 23.96 -6.19 13.71
C GLU A 70 24.27 -6.03 12.20
N ASP A 71 23.26 -6.21 11.34
CA ASP A 71 23.40 -6.05 9.89
C ASP A 71 23.31 -4.59 9.39
N GLY A 72 23.19 -3.61 10.29
CA GLY A 72 23.18 -2.18 9.98
C GLY A 72 21.82 -1.60 9.56
N TYR A 73 20.71 -2.33 9.73
CA TYR A 73 19.36 -1.78 9.54
C TYR A 73 18.96 -0.92 10.74
N ARG A 74 18.44 0.28 10.46
CA ARG A 74 18.06 1.25 11.51
C ARG A 74 16.86 2.13 11.12
N TYR A 75 16.24 1.83 9.99
CA TYR A 75 15.06 2.51 9.48
C TYR A 75 14.04 1.48 9.01
N VAL A 76 12.76 1.84 9.00
CA VAL A 76 11.71 1.06 8.34
C VAL A 76 10.91 1.99 7.44
N MET A 77 10.86 1.69 6.15
CA MET A 77 9.93 2.32 5.22
C MET A 77 8.58 1.63 5.35
N THR A 78 7.54 2.39 5.64
CA THR A 78 6.15 1.92 5.63
C THR A 78 5.46 2.47 4.40
N MET A 79 4.66 1.64 3.74
CA MET A 79 3.89 1.99 2.55
C MET A 79 2.47 1.49 2.74
N MET A 80 1.48 2.39 2.70
CA MET A 80 0.08 2.06 2.93
C MET A 80 -0.77 2.47 1.74
N ASP A 81 -1.50 1.50 1.16
CA ASP A 81 -2.58 1.80 0.23
C ASP A 81 -3.74 2.43 1.01
N ARG A 82 -4.10 3.66 0.65
CA ARG A 82 -5.10 4.43 1.40
C ARG A 82 -6.50 3.88 1.25
N PHE A 83 -6.77 3.17 0.16
CA PHE A 83 -8.08 2.57 -0.09
C PHE A 83 -8.27 1.28 0.71
N THR A 84 -7.39 0.30 0.54
CA THR A 84 -7.50 -1.02 1.19
C THR A 84 -6.83 -1.11 2.56
N ARG A 85 -6.09 -0.07 3.00
CA ARG A 85 -5.22 -0.09 4.19
C ARG A 85 -4.20 -1.23 4.20
N TYR A 86 -3.87 -1.79 3.05
CA TYR A 86 -2.74 -2.69 2.89
C TYR A 86 -1.46 -1.97 3.30
N VAL A 87 -0.60 -2.64 4.06
CA VAL A 87 0.68 -2.09 4.52
C VAL A 87 1.80 -3.02 4.11
N GLU A 88 2.88 -2.43 3.59
CA GLU A 88 4.20 -3.06 3.48
C GLU A 88 5.16 -2.30 4.39
N GLU A 89 6.01 -3.06 5.08
CA GLU A 89 7.04 -2.55 5.97
C GLU A 89 8.38 -3.15 5.53
N VAL A 90 9.34 -2.29 5.17
CA VAL A 90 10.60 -2.73 4.60
C VAL A 90 11.76 -2.11 5.37
N PRO A 91 12.65 -2.92 5.96
CA PRO A 91 13.80 -2.40 6.70
C PRO A 91 14.81 -1.76 5.73
N MET A 92 15.39 -0.63 6.14
CA MET A 92 16.41 0.12 5.39
C MET A 92 17.62 0.46 6.29
N LYS A 93 18.77 0.65 5.65
CA LYS A 93 20.03 1.03 6.32
C LYS A 93 20.25 2.54 6.30
N THR A 94 19.80 3.22 5.25
CA THR A 94 19.92 4.67 5.10
C THR A 94 18.60 5.33 4.69
N GLN A 95 18.51 6.65 4.84
CA GLN A 95 17.43 7.46 4.24
C GLN A 95 17.90 8.16 2.96
N LEU A 96 18.89 7.58 2.26
CA LEU A 96 19.33 8.14 0.98
C LEU A 96 18.23 7.95 -0.06
N ALA A 97 18.01 8.97 -0.89
CA ALA A 97 16.96 8.96 -1.91
C ALA A 97 17.05 7.74 -2.83
N LYS A 98 18.26 7.25 -3.13
CA LYS A 98 18.46 6.04 -3.94
C LYS A 98 17.89 4.79 -3.25
N GLU A 99 18.17 4.59 -1.97
CA GLU A 99 17.66 3.42 -1.23
C GLU A 99 16.15 3.50 -1.09
N ILE A 100 15.61 4.66 -0.73
CA ILE A 100 14.17 4.89 -0.62
C ILE A 100 13.47 4.59 -1.96
N THR A 101 13.97 5.12 -3.07
CA THR A 101 13.35 4.90 -4.38
C THR A 101 13.44 3.44 -4.81
N LEU A 102 14.60 2.79 -4.63
CA LEU A 102 14.75 1.37 -4.98
C LEU A 102 13.84 0.48 -4.13
N THR A 103 13.74 0.76 -2.83
CA THR A 103 12.79 0.07 -1.94
C THR A 103 11.36 0.24 -2.46
N PHE A 104 10.96 1.46 -2.79
CA PHE A 104 9.62 1.73 -3.31
C PHE A 104 9.34 1.00 -4.63
N VAL A 105 10.27 1.05 -5.59
CA VAL A 105 10.13 0.40 -6.89
C VAL A 105 10.02 -1.12 -6.72
N ASN A 106 10.95 -1.72 -5.98
CA ASN A 106 11.04 -3.17 -5.84
C ASN A 106 9.88 -3.74 -5.03
N GLU A 107 9.51 -3.07 -3.95
CA GLU A 107 8.56 -3.62 -2.98
C GLU A 107 7.12 -3.22 -3.27
N TRP A 108 6.89 -2.08 -3.93
CA TRP A 108 5.56 -1.61 -4.29
C TRP A 108 5.29 -1.68 -5.79
N ILE A 109 6.04 -0.92 -6.60
CA ILE A 109 5.69 -0.69 -8.01
C ILE A 109 5.66 -1.99 -8.81
N PHE A 110 6.66 -2.86 -8.66
CA PHE A 110 6.67 -4.14 -9.38
C PHE A 110 5.52 -5.09 -8.98
N ARG A 111 4.93 -4.91 -7.81
CA ARG A 111 3.82 -5.76 -7.32
C ARG A 111 2.45 -5.18 -7.63
N HIS A 112 2.31 -3.86 -7.51
CA HIS A 112 1.02 -3.16 -7.46
C HIS A 112 0.83 -2.14 -8.59
N GLY A 113 1.92 -1.76 -9.27
CA GLY A 113 1.94 -0.69 -10.26
C GLY A 113 2.33 0.67 -9.67
N MET A 114 2.54 1.64 -10.56
CA MET A 114 2.82 3.03 -10.19
C MET A 114 1.53 3.69 -9.65
N PRO A 115 1.52 4.21 -8.42
CA PRO A 115 0.37 4.96 -7.94
C PRO A 115 0.26 6.33 -8.62
N GLU A 116 -0.98 6.83 -8.72
CA GLU A 116 -1.24 8.21 -9.15
C GLU A 116 -0.79 9.23 -8.09
N THR A 117 -0.93 8.90 -6.81
CA THR A 117 -0.62 9.80 -5.69
C THR A 117 0.27 9.12 -4.65
N ILE A 118 1.38 9.79 -4.32
CA ILE A 118 2.24 9.43 -3.20
C ILE A 118 2.11 10.51 -2.13
N LEU A 119 1.65 10.13 -0.94
CA LEU A 119 1.59 10.99 0.23
C LEU A 119 2.79 10.67 1.13
N SER A 120 3.44 11.69 1.69
CA SER A 120 4.48 11.47 2.69
C SER A 120 4.53 12.60 3.69
N ASP A 121 4.54 12.24 4.96
CA ASP A 121 4.59 13.17 6.08
C ASP A 121 6.02 13.71 6.26
N ASN A 122 7.03 12.95 5.84
CA ASN A 122 8.44 13.33 5.78
C ASN A 122 8.81 14.07 4.47
N ALA A 123 7.93 14.99 4.07
CA ALA A 123 7.91 15.64 2.77
C ALA A 123 9.25 16.25 2.32
N LEU A 124 10.15 16.62 3.24
CA LEU A 124 11.46 17.20 2.91
C LEU A 124 12.41 16.22 2.20
N GLN A 125 12.37 14.93 2.54
CA GLN A 125 13.28 13.93 1.99
C GLN A 125 12.80 13.39 0.64
N LEU A 126 11.48 13.38 0.42
CA LEU A 126 10.85 12.77 -0.75
C LEU A 126 10.41 13.79 -1.81
N ARG A 127 10.38 15.11 -1.49
CA ARG A 127 9.89 16.15 -2.41
C ARG A 127 10.65 16.12 -3.74
N GLY A 128 9.94 15.84 -4.83
CA GLY A 128 10.42 15.94 -6.21
C GLY A 128 11.47 14.91 -6.63
N LYS A 129 12.18 14.27 -5.70
CA LYS A 129 13.25 13.31 -5.99
C LYS A 129 12.75 11.90 -6.29
N ILE A 130 11.70 11.45 -5.60
CA ILE A 130 11.16 10.10 -5.84
C ILE A 130 10.67 9.97 -7.28
N SER A 131 9.84 10.92 -7.76
CA SER A 131 9.29 10.84 -9.11
C SER A 131 10.37 10.90 -10.20
N SER A 132 11.40 11.74 -10.03
CA SER A 132 12.51 11.80 -10.99
C SER A 132 13.37 10.55 -10.96
N LEU A 133 13.70 10.03 -9.77
CA LEU A 133 14.49 8.81 -9.62
C LEU A 133 13.75 7.56 -10.10
N ILE A 134 12.42 7.49 -9.92
CA ILE A 134 11.60 6.42 -10.49
C ILE A 134 11.72 6.44 -12.01
N ALA A 135 11.63 7.61 -12.64
CA ALA A 135 11.74 7.76 -14.09
C ALA A 135 13.14 7.43 -14.63
N GLU A 136 14.19 7.46 -13.79
CA GLU A 136 15.53 7.00 -14.17
C GLU A 136 15.71 5.48 -14.03
N ILE A 137 14.88 4.82 -13.22
CA ILE A 137 14.97 3.39 -12.90
C ILE A 137 14.07 2.54 -13.81
N LEU A 138 12.90 3.05 -14.19
CA LEU A 138 11.91 2.39 -15.05
C LEU A 138 12.07 2.78 -16.52
#